data_AF-A0A2P2FNS6-F1
#
_entry.id   AF-A0A2P2FNS6-F1
#
_cell.length_a   1.000
_cell.length_b   1.000
_cell.length_c   1.000
_cell.angle_alpha   90.00
_cell.angle_beta   90.00
_cell.angle_gamma   90.00
#
_symmetry.space_group_name_H-M   'P 1'
#
loop_
_entity.id
_entity.type
_entity.pdbx_description
1 polymer ?
#
loop_
_entity_poly.entity_id
_entity_poly.type
_entity_poly.pdbx_seq_one_letter_code
_entity_poly.pdbx_strand_id
1 'polypeptide(L)'
;MIVNRLKPVGLCAGLTLPALVLRFSGSEPGAVAGLVLFSLAVVAASFLLAWAAEAAQMDISGGLAIAVLPEYAVDRYFACAAGSNPEYVAYAAANMTGSNRLLLALRFPRRAAWALLGLFAAKFALRLSP
;
A
#
# COMPACT_ATOMS: atom_id res chain seq x y z
N MET A 1 -12.92 19.80 -17.09
CA MET A 1 -12.91 18.41 -16.56
C MET A 1 -12.84 18.33 -15.02
N ILE A 2 -12.67 19.44 -14.28
CA ILE A 2 -12.44 19.47 -12.82
C ILE A 2 -13.72 19.51 -11.96
N VAL A 3 -14.85 19.96 -12.52
CA VAL A 3 -16.07 20.34 -11.76
C VAL A 3 -16.81 19.15 -11.09
N ASN A 4 -16.58 17.89 -11.48
CA ASN A 4 -17.32 16.73 -10.93
C ASN A 4 -16.53 15.87 -9.92
N ARG A 5 -15.38 16.33 -9.42
CA ARG A 5 -14.53 15.58 -8.46
C ARG A 5 -14.95 15.76 -6.98
N LEU A 6 -15.87 16.68 -6.66
CA LEU A 6 -16.29 16.93 -5.27
C LEU A 6 -16.98 15.70 -4.63
N LYS A 7 -17.84 15.00 -5.40
CA LYS A 7 -18.52 13.80 -4.94
C LYS A 7 -17.55 12.66 -4.58
N PRO A 8 -16.60 12.25 -5.45
CA PRO A 8 -15.64 11.21 -5.10
C PRO A 8 -14.67 11.64 -3.99
N VAL A 9 -14.25 12.92 -3.94
CA VAL A 9 -13.42 13.42 -2.83
C VAL A 9 -14.18 13.33 -1.51
N GLY A 10 -15.43 13.79 -1.47
CA GLY A 10 -16.28 13.69 -0.29
C GLY A 10 -16.53 12.25 0.14
N LEU A 11 -16.71 11.32 -0.82
CA LEU A 11 -16.85 9.90 -0.53
C LEU A 11 -15.57 9.32 0.10
N CYS A 12 -14.41 9.54 -0.52
CA CYS A 12 -13.14 9.06 0.02
C CYS A 12 -12.84 9.66 1.40
N ALA A 13 -13.12 10.95 1.61
CA ALA A 13 -13.01 11.59 2.92
C ALA A 13 -13.98 10.97 3.93
N GLY A 14 -15.22 10.67 3.54
CA GLY A 14 -16.18 9.98 4.39
C GLY A 14 -15.72 8.57 4.78
N LEU A 15 -15.11 7.83 3.85
CA LEU A 15 -14.60 6.48 4.09
C LEU A 15 -13.40 6.42 5.04
N THR A 16 -12.65 7.52 5.22
CA THR A 16 -11.57 7.57 6.22
C THR A 16 -12.06 7.86 7.64
N LEU A 17 -13.25 8.48 7.79
CA LEU A 17 -13.77 8.90 9.09
C LEU A 17 -13.90 7.78 10.11
N PRO A 18 -14.44 6.58 9.80
CA PRO A 18 -14.58 5.52 10.80
C PRO A 18 -13.24 5.11 11.40
N ALA A 19 -12.20 4.97 10.58
CA ALA A 19 -10.86 4.60 11.04
C ALA A 19 -10.22 5.73 11.88
N LEU A 20 -10.44 6.99 11.52
CA LEU A 20 -9.98 8.14 12.31
C LEU A 20 -10.67 8.19 13.67
N VAL A 21 -11.98 8.00 13.72
CA VAL A 21 -12.76 7.94 14.97
C VAL A 21 -12.25 6.82 15.86
N LEU A 22 -12.04 5.62 15.33
CA LEU A 22 -11.46 4.50 16.08
C LEU A 22 -10.06 4.84 16.61
N ARG A 23 -9.21 5.44 15.76
CA ARG A 23 -7.85 5.82 16.15
C ARG A 23 -7.82 6.86 17.27
N PHE A 24 -8.67 7.89 17.21
CA PHE A 24 -8.70 8.95 18.21
C PHE A 24 -9.46 8.58 19.48
N SER A 25 -10.45 7.69 19.38
CA SER A 25 -11.17 7.18 20.56
C SER A 25 -10.39 6.11 21.34
N GLY A 26 -9.31 5.57 20.75
CA GLY A 26 -8.57 4.45 21.34
C GLY A 26 -9.35 3.14 21.34
N SER A 27 -10.46 3.07 20.61
CA SER A 27 -11.28 1.86 20.53
C SER A 27 -10.59 0.80 19.67
N GLU A 28 -10.44 -0.40 20.22
CA GLU A 28 -9.85 -1.54 19.52
C GLU A 28 -10.97 -2.45 19.01
N PRO A 29 -11.41 -2.30 17.75
CA PRO A 29 -12.36 -3.25 17.17
C PRO A 29 -11.69 -4.63 17.05
N GLY A 30 -12.49 -5.70 17.02
CA GLY A 30 -11.96 -7.04 16.77
C GLY A 30 -11.11 -7.09 15.49
N ALA A 31 -10.12 -7.98 15.45
CA ALA A 31 -9.04 -7.99 14.44
C ALA A 31 -9.55 -7.88 12.98
N VAL A 32 -10.64 -8.59 12.65
CA VAL A 32 -11.24 -8.56 11.29
C VAL A 32 -11.85 -7.19 10.97
N ALA A 33 -12.56 -6.59 11.92
CA ALA A 33 -13.16 -5.27 11.74
C ALA A 33 -12.08 -4.18 11.65
N GLY A 34 -11.03 -4.27 12.48
CA GLY A 34 -9.87 -3.40 12.39
C GLY A 34 -9.19 -3.49 11.02
N LEU A 35 -8.89 -4.70 10.55
CA LEU A 35 -8.31 -4.94 9.24
C LEU A 35 -9.10 -4.25 8.13
N VAL A 36 -10.42 -4.47 8.08
CA VAL A 36 -11.28 -3.90 7.03
C VAL A 36 -11.35 -2.39 7.11
N LEU A 37 -11.60 -1.83 8.30
CA LEU A 37 -11.81 -0.38 8.47
C LEU A 37 -10.54 0.42 8.20
N PHE A 38 -9.40 -0.02 8.74
CA PHE A 38 -8.12 0.67 8.51
C PHE A 38 -7.63 0.48 7.07
N SER A 39 -7.82 -0.71 6.47
CA SER A 39 -7.41 -0.93 5.06
C SER A 39 -8.25 -0.09 4.10
N LEU A 40 -9.56 0.01 4.32
CA LEU A 40 -10.45 0.84 3.51
C LEU A 40 -10.09 2.32 3.61
N ALA A 41 -9.77 2.79 4.83
CA ALA A 41 -9.31 4.15 5.04
C ALA A 41 -7.97 4.44 4.35
N VAL A 42 -7.01 3.51 4.41
CA VAL A 42 -5.73 3.64 3.70
C VAL A 42 -5.96 3.74 2.19
N VAL A 43 -6.78 2.85 1.61
CA VAL A 43 -7.11 2.88 0.18
C VAL A 43 -7.79 4.20 -0.21
N ALA A 44 -8.78 4.66 0.56
CA ALA A 44 -9.46 5.93 0.31
C ALA A 44 -8.49 7.13 0.39
N ALA A 45 -7.58 7.13 1.36
CA ALA A 45 -6.54 8.15 1.49
C ALA A 45 -5.57 8.16 0.29
N SER A 46 -5.22 6.99 -0.27
CA SER A 46 -4.40 6.90 -1.49
C SER A 46 -5.00 7.66 -2.66
N PHE A 47 -6.31 7.56 -2.88
CA PHE A 47 -7.01 8.29 -3.94
C PHE A 47 -7.01 9.80 -3.68
N LEU A 48 -7.26 10.22 -2.43
CA LEU A 48 -7.18 11.63 -2.04
C LEU A 48 -5.77 12.20 -2.28
N LEU A 49 -4.73 11.45 -1.92
CA LEU A 49 -3.34 11.84 -2.15
C LEU A 49 -2.97 11.86 -3.63
N ALA A 50 -3.49 10.92 -4.43
CA ALA A 50 -3.30 10.91 -5.87
C ALA A 50 -3.90 12.17 -6.52
N TRP A 51 -5.12 12.55 -6.14
CA TRP A 51 -5.74 13.78 -6.64
C TRP A 51 -5.06 15.05 -6.11
N ALA A 52 -4.59 15.03 -4.85
CA ALA A 52 -3.80 16.13 -4.31
C ALA A 52 -2.46 16.28 -5.06
N ALA A 53 -1.81 15.16 -5.41
CA ALA A 53 -0.60 15.15 -6.22
C ALA A 53 -0.86 15.64 -7.65
N GLU A 54 -1.94 15.21 -8.30
CA GLU A 54 -2.38 15.75 -9.61
C GLU A 54 -2.59 17.26 -9.54
N ALA A 55 -3.25 17.76 -8.50
CA ALA A 55 -3.45 19.20 -8.32
C ALA A 55 -2.13 19.94 -8.10
N ALA A 56 -1.25 19.42 -7.25
CA ALA A 56 0.05 20.01 -6.96
C ALA A 56 0.99 20.05 -8.18
N GLN A 57 0.87 19.11 -9.11
CA GLN A 57 1.63 19.11 -10.38
C GLN A 57 1.30 20.31 -11.28
N MET A 58 0.09 20.89 -11.15
CA MET A 58 -0.30 22.06 -11.93
C MET A 58 0.43 23.33 -11.47
N ASP A 59 0.87 23.37 -10.21
CA ASP A 59 1.54 24.53 -9.61
C ASP A 59 3.06 24.37 -9.53
N ILE A 60 3.60 23.14 -9.59
CA ILE A 60 5.03 22.83 -9.49
C ILE A 60 5.47 22.06 -10.75
N SER A 61 6.20 22.74 -11.65
CA SER A 61 6.61 22.22 -12.97
C SER A 61 7.72 21.15 -12.96
N GLY A 62 7.78 20.29 -11.94
CA GLY A 62 8.84 19.29 -11.83
C GLY A 62 8.51 18.12 -10.90
N GLY A 63 8.16 16.98 -11.49
CA GLY A 63 8.45 15.58 -11.10
C GLY A 63 8.29 15.06 -9.65
N LEU A 64 7.96 15.88 -8.65
CA LEU A 64 8.09 15.55 -7.23
C LEU A 64 6.75 15.29 -6.53
N ALA A 65 5.71 14.96 -7.28
CA ALA A 65 4.42 14.58 -6.69
C ALA A 65 4.12 13.13 -7.05
N ILE A 66 4.76 12.20 -6.34
CA ILE A 66 4.50 10.76 -6.51
C ILE A 66 3.70 10.26 -5.30
N ALA A 67 2.44 9.89 -5.55
CA ALA A 67 1.51 9.41 -4.53
C ALA A 67 1.70 7.92 -4.20
N VAL A 68 2.88 7.56 -3.70
CA VAL A 68 3.19 6.18 -3.25
C VAL A 68 3.14 6.06 -1.71
N LEU A 69 2.68 7.11 -1.03
CA LEU A 69 2.70 7.23 0.43
C LEU A 69 2.14 6.01 1.21
N PRO A 70 1.04 5.38 0.80
CA PRO A 70 0.47 4.25 1.54
C PRO A 70 1.43 3.06 1.65
N GLU A 71 2.12 2.69 0.57
CA GLU A 71 3.07 1.56 0.56
C GLU A 71 4.29 1.89 1.43
N TYR A 72 4.86 3.10 1.25
CA TYR A 72 5.98 3.57 2.05
C TYR A 72 5.65 3.71 3.55
N ALA A 73 4.39 4.02 3.90
CA ALA A 73 3.96 4.12 5.29
C ALA A 73 3.99 2.76 5.99
N VAL A 74 3.56 1.69 5.31
CA VAL A 74 3.59 0.32 5.85
C VAL A 74 5.04 -0.17 5.99
N ASP A 75 5.88 0.04 4.98
CA ASP A 75 7.31 -0.32 5.07
C ASP A 75 8.02 0.43 6.20
N ARG A 76 7.78 1.74 6.32
CA ARG A 76 8.36 2.53 7.41
C ARG A 76 7.87 2.09 8.78
N TYR A 77 6.60 1.70 8.92
CA TYR A 77 6.07 1.15 10.16
C TYR A 77 6.82 -0.11 10.57
N PHE A 78 6.94 -1.09 9.67
CA PHE A 78 7.63 -2.34 9.98
C PHE A 78 9.13 -2.15 10.23
N ALA A 79 9.79 -1.27 9.46
CA ALA A 79 11.20 -0.96 9.68
C ALA A 79 11.44 -0.28 11.04
N CYS A 80 10.55 0.64 11.46
CA CYS A 80 10.64 1.28 12.77
C CYS A 80 10.35 0.28 13.90
N ALA A 81 9.30 -0.52 13.77
CA ALA A 81 8.94 -1.56 14.74
C ALA A 81 10.06 -2.61 14.89
N ALA A 82 10.73 -2.98 13.79
CA ALA A 82 11.86 -3.90 13.78
C ALA A 82 13.06 -3.40 14.60
N GLY A 83 13.24 -2.09 14.73
CA GLY A 83 14.30 -1.50 15.56
C GLY A 83 14.10 -1.75 17.06
N SER A 84 12.85 -1.96 17.50
CA SER A 84 12.51 -2.22 18.90
C SER A 84 12.10 -3.67 19.16
N ASN A 85 11.56 -4.39 18.17
CA ASN A 85 11.18 -5.78 18.27
C ASN A 85 11.67 -6.57 17.04
N PRO A 86 12.64 -7.51 17.21
CA PRO A 86 13.24 -8.29 16.12
C PRO A 86 12.23 -9.10 15.28
N GLU A 87 11.07 -9.45 15.84
CA GLU A 87 10.04 -10.22 15.13
C GLU A 87 9.52 -9.48 13.88
N TYR A 88 9.52 -8.14 13.91
CA TYR A 88 9.08 -7.31 12.79
C TYR A 88 10.10 -7.21 11.65
N VAL A 89 11.35 -7.68 11.83
CA VAL A 89 12.35 -7.74 10.74
C VAL A 89 11.84 -8.60 9.59
N ALA A 90 11.23 -9.76 9.90
CA ALA A 90 10.66 -10.64 8.89
C ALA A 90 9.47 -9.98 8.16
N TYR A 91 8.64 -9.21 8.87
CA TYR A 91 7.52 -8.48 8.27
C TYR A 91 7.97 -7.34 7.36
N ALA A 92 9.01 -6.60 7.74
CA ALA A 92 9.59 -5.57 6.89
C ALA A 92 10.13 -6.17 5.57
N ALA A 93 10.88 -7.26 5.65
CA ALA A 93 11.41 -7.94 4.46
C ALA A 93 10.30 -8.56 3.60
N ALA A 94 9.28 -9.16 4.24
CA ALA A 94 8.15 -9.75 3.53
C ALA A 94 7.30 -8.69 2.82
N ASN A 95 7.05 -7.54 3.44
CA ASN A 95 6.29 -6.45 2.81
C ASN A 95 7.04 -5.88 1.60
N MET A 96 8.32 -5.52 1.77
CA MET A 96 9.12 -4.92 0.70
C MET A 96 9.35 -5.89 -0.48
N THR A 97 9.50 -7.19 -0.23
CA THR A 97 9.64 -8.20 -1.30
C THR A 97 8.30 -8.60 -1.91
N GLY A 98 7.24 -8.68 -1.10
CA GLY A 98 5.89 -9.02 -1.52
C GLY A 98 5.27 -7.96 -2.41
N SER A 99 5.32 -6.69 -2.01
CA SER A 99 4.79 -5.57 -2.80
C SER A 99 5.47 -5.46 -4.16
N ASN A 100 6.80 -5.55 -4.21
CA ASN A 100 7.54 -5.59 -5.48
C ASN A 100 7.12 -6.75 -6.39
N ARG A 101 6.88 -7.94 -5.83
CA ARG A 101 6.39 -9.10 -6.61
C ARG A 101 4.96 -8.90 -7.10
N LEU A 102 4.09 -8.32 -6.28
CA LEU A 102 2.71 -7.99 -6.68
C LEU A 102 2.69 -6.92 -7.77
N LEU A 103 3.50 -5.87 -7.65
CA LEU A 103 3.63 -4.84 -8.68
C LEU A 103 4.09 -5.42 -10.02
N LEU A 104 5.11 -6.29 -10.01
CA LEU A 104 5.55 -6.99 -11.23
C LEU A 104 4.42 -7.89 -11.77
N ALA A 105 3.75 -8.67 -10.92
CA ALA A 105 2.67 -9.55 -11.34
C ALA A 105 1.45 -8.81 -11.92
N LEU A 106 1.13 -7.63 -11.41
CA LEU A 106 0.01 -6.80 -11.87
C LEU A 106 0.37 -5.94 -13.10
N ARG A 107 1.64 -5.55 -13.25
CA ARG A 107 2.12 -4.73 -14.37
C ARG A 107 2.35 -5.52 -15.66
N PHE A 108 2.61 -6.83 -15.56
CA PHE A 108 2.79 -7.70 -16.72
C PHE A 108 1.51 -8.51 -17.04
N PRO A 109 1.25 -8.88 -18.31
CA PRO A 109 0.15 -9.78 -18.64
C PRO A 109 0.27 -11.07 -17.82
N ARG A 110 -0.85 -11.59 -17.31
CA ARG A 110 -0.93 -12.77 -16.41
C ARG A 110 0.00 -13.92 -16.79
N ARG A 111 0.21 -14.16 -18.09
CA ARG A 111 1.11 -15.19 -18.63
C ARG A 111 2.59 -14.95 -18.29
N ALA A 112 3.05 -13.71 -18.32
CA ALA A 112 4.42 -13.33 -17.94
C ALA A 112 4.64 -13.43 -16.43
N ALA A 113 3.62 -13.13 -15.61
CA ALA A 113 3.67 -13.36 -14.17
C ALA A 113 3.82 -14.86 -13.82
N TRP A 114 3.06 -15.74 -14.48
CA TRP A 114 3.21 -17.19 -14.34
C TRP A 114 4.57 -17.71 -14.82
N ALA A 115 5.10 -17.16 -15.91
CA ALA A 115 6.43 -17.53 -16.42
C ALA A 115 7.54 -17.15 -15.43
N LEU A 116 7.48 -15.97 -14.81
CA LEU A 116 8.44 -15.54 -13.79
C LEU A 116 8.34 -16.37 -12.51
N LEU A 117 7.12 -16.72 -12.08
CA LEU A 117 6.91 -17.61 -10.93
C LEU A 117 7.46 -19.02 -11.21
N GLY A 118 7.24 -19.55 -12.41
CA GLY A 118 7.80 -20.83 -12.85
C GLY A 118 9.34 -20.83 -12.89
N LEU A 119 9.94 -19.75 -13.41
CA LEU A 119 11.40 -19.54 -13.39
C LEU A 119 11.95 -19.44 -11.97
N PHE A 120 11.25 -18.74 -11.07
CA PHE A 120 11.62 -18.64 -9.66
C PHE A 120 11.56 -20.02 -8.97
N ALA A 121 10.49 -20.79 -9.17
CA ALA A 121 10.35 -22.13 -8.63
C ALA A 121 11.41 -23.10 -9.17
N ALA A 122 11.71 -23.03 -10.48
CA ALA A 122 12.78 -23.82 -11.09
C ALA A 122 14.15 -23.46 -10.53
N LYS A 123 14.47 -22.17 -10.40
CA LYS A 123 15.72 -21.73 -9.76
C LYS A 123 15.81 -22.15 -8.30
N PHE A 124 14.71 -22.11 -7.56
CA PHE A 124 14.66 -22.52 -6.16
C PHE A 124 14.85 -24.04 -6.01
N ALA A 125 14.22 -24.85 -6.85
CA ALA A 125 14.40 -26.30 -6.90
C ALA A 125 15.84 -26.70 -7.28
N LEU A 126 16.44 -26.00 -8.24
CA LEU A 126 17.84 -26.19 -8.62
C LEU A 126 18.82 -25.80 -7.50
N ARG A 127 18.43 -24.87 -6.62
CA ARG A 127 19.23 -24.43 -5.48
C ARG A 127 19.11 -25.35 -4.25
N LEU A 128 18.12 -26.25 -4.25
CA LEU A 128 17.89 -27.29 -3.24
C LEU A 128 18.41 -28.66 -3.69
N SER A 129 18.92 -28.76 -4.92
CA SER A 129 19.62 -29.94 -5.40
C SER A 129 21.02 -29.95 -4.77
N PRO A 130 21.44 -31.04 -4.10
CA PRO A 130 22.69 -31.11 -3.33
C PRO A 130 23.94 -30.95 -4.19
#